data_AF-A0A377MRZ3-F1
#
_entry.id   AF-A0A377MRZ3-F1
#
_cell.length_a   1.000
_cell.length_b   1.000
_cell.length_c   1.000
_cell.angle_alpha   90.00
_cell.angle_beta   90.00
_cell.angle_gamma   90.00
#
_symmetry.space_group_name_H-M   'P 1'
#
loop_
_entity.id
_entity.type
_entity.pdbx_description
1 polymer ?
#
loop_
_entity_poly.entity_id
_entity_poly.type
_entity_poly.pdbx_seq_one_letter_code
_entity_poly.pdbx_strand_id
1 'polypeptide(L)'
;MVNWNTVGKVAKVTAKALVNNSKVQDFGMNIAQNAMNKKDSNKIKMPNLIDVSVEDAIKIASKKELHGVKILATPKSSYANLSKNMVVYTDPKPNKTVKDLIKLYYLDDKVIEQSKSLKQEELLAAKEREESKQKKKEDQKVAMKKNVDKSKNIFQTGIKKVNTTGKSMTSVLKKNNKKKK
;
A
#
# COMPACT_ATOMS: atom_id res chain seq x y z
N MET A 1 7.61 22.16 -63.57
CA MET A 1 6.30 22.01 -62.88
C MET A 1 5.95 20.53 -62.84
N VAL A 2 5.91 19.92 -61.65
CA VAL A 2 5.53 18.50 -61.48
C VAL A 2 4.01 18.41 -61.41
N ASN A 3 3.39 17.68 -62.33
CA ASN A 3 1.94 17.50 -62.40
C ASN A 3 1.47 16.49 -61.33
N TRP A 4 0.86 17.00 -60.25
CA TRP A 4 0.39 16.22 -59.09
C TRP A 4 -0.68 15.16 -59.41
N ASN A 5 -1.42 15.30 -60.52
CA ASN A 5 -2.46 14.34 -60.91
C ASN A 5 -1.90 13.02 -61.46
N THR A 6 -0.66 13.02 -61.94
CA THR A 6 -0.01 11.83 -62.49
C THR A 6 0.55 10.95 -61.36
N VAL A 7 1.12 11.57 -60.31
CA VAL A 7 1.72 10.88 -59.16
C VAL A 7 0.67 10.10 -58.35
N GLY A 8 -0.54 10.66 -58.18
CA GLY A 8 -1.63 10.00 -57.46
C GLY A 8 -2.15 8.73 -58.14
N LYS A 9 -2.09 8.64 -59.49
CA LYS A 9 -2.50 7.43 -60.21
C LYS A 9 -1.44 6.34 -60.14
N VAL A 10 -0.16 6.68 -60.22
CA VAL A 10 0.94 5.70 -60.13
C VAL A 10 1.01 5.06 -58.75
N ALA A 11 0.84 5.84 -57.68
CA ALA A 11 0.79 5.33 -56.29
C ALA A 11 -0.39 4.38 -56.04
N LYS A 12 -1.54 4.63 -56.67
CA LYS A 12 -2.74 3.79 -56.51
C LYS A 12 -2.61 2.45 -57.24
N VAL A 13 -1.91 2.42 -58.37
CA VAL A 13 -1.67 1.19 -59.15
C VAL A 13 -0.64 0.29 -58.46
N THR A 14 0.42 0.85 -57.87
CA THR A 14 1.42 0.07 -57.12
C THR A 14 0.85 -0.49 -55.81
N ALA A 15 0.01 0.27 -55.08
CA ALA A 15 -0.68 -0.24 -53.90
C ALA A 15 -1.66 -1.39 -54.24
N LYS A 16 -2.39 -1.31 -55.35
CA LYS A 16 -3.34 -2.36 -55.77
C LYS A 16 -2.63 -3.62 -56.26
N ALA A 17 -1.45 -3.49 -56.88
CA ALA A 17 -0.61 -4.61 -57.29
C ALA A 17 0.01 -5.35 -56.09
N LEU A 18 0.35 -4.65 -55.00
CA LEU A 18 0.85 -5.25 -53.77
C LEU A 18 -0.24 -5.99 -52.97
N VAL A 19 -1.50 -5.52 -53.04
CA VAL A 19 -2.64 -6.16 -52.34
C VAL A 19 -3.09 -7.46 -53.02
N ASN A 20 -2.89 -7.60 -54.34
CA ASN A 20 -3.31 -8.79 -55.10
C ASN A 20 -2.28 -9.94 -55.10
N ASN A 21 -1.13 -9.77 -54.46
CA ASN A 21 -0.10 -10.80 -54.42
C ASN A 21 -0.32 -11.70 -53.20
N SER A 22 -1.14 -12.75 -53.35
CA SER A 22 -1.52 -13.68 -52.27
C SER A 22 -0.32 -14.18 -51.47
N LYS A 23 0.82 -14.41 -52.12
CA LYS A 23 2.08 -14.84 -51.49
C LYS A 23 2.59 -13.91 -50.39
N VAL A 24 2.37 -12.59 -50.48
CA VAL A 24 2.81 -11.62 -49.47
C VAL A 24 1.85 -11.57 -48.29
N GLN A 25 0.54 -11.72 -48.55
CA GLN A 25 -0.46 -11.89 -47.49
C GLN A 25 -0.26 -13.22 -46.75
N ASP A 26 -0.05 -14.31 -47.48
CA ASP A 26 0.20 -15.64 -46.90
C ASP A 26 1.50 -15.67 -46.09
N PHE A 27 2.54 -14.96 -46.50
CA PHE A 27 3.78 -14.85 -45.73
C PHE A 27 3.58 -14.06 -44.43
N GLY A 28 2.87 -12.92 -44.50
CA GLY A 28 2.50 -12.14 -43.32
C GLY A 28 1.62 -12.93 -42.34
N MET A 29 0.67 -13.72 -42.86
CA MET A 29 -0.24 -14.53 -42.06
C MET A 29 0.45 -15.75 -41.46
N ASN A 30 1.39 -16.40 -42.18
CA ASN A 30 2.21 -17.49 -41.67
C ASN A 30 3.24 -17.03 -40.62
N ILE A 31 3.80 -15.81 -40.75
CA ILE A 31 4.67 -15.24 -39.71
C ILE A 31 3.85 -14.91 -38.47
N ALA A 32 2.66 -14.32 -38.63
CA ALA A 32 1.75 -14.05 -37.53
C ALA A 32 1.28 -15.34 -36.84
N GLN A 33 0.93 -16.38 -37.60
CA GLN A 33 0.55 -17.69 -37.07
C GLN A 33 1.73 -18.41 -36.40
N ASN A 34 2.94 -18.39 -36.98
CA ASN A 34 4.12 -18.99 -36.34
C ASN A 34 4.58 -18.22 -35.08
N ALA A 35 4.35 -16.90 -35.02
CA ALA A 35 4.56 -16.12 -33.81
C ALA A 35 3.49 -16.39 -32.74
N MET A 36 2.23 -16.63 -33.14
CA MET A 36 1.12 -16.96 -32.24
C MET A 36 1.10 -18.43 -31.79
N ASN A 37 1.67 -19.35 -32.58
CA ASN A 37 1.71 -20.79 -32.32
C ASN A 37 2.93 -21.24 -31.51
N LYS A 38 3.84 -20.34 -31.14
CA LYS A 38 4.78 -20.54 -30.02
C LYS A 38 4.03 -20.44 -28.68
N LYS A 39 2.93 -21.17 -28.55
CA LYS A 39 2.35 -21.50 -27.25
C LYS A 39 3.30 -22.50 -26.63
N ASP A 40 4.20 -21.98 -25.79
CA ASP A 40 5.12 -22.74 -24.95
C ASP A 40 4.43 -23.97 -24.37
N SER A 41 4.68 -25.13 -24.96
CA SER A 41 4.02 -26.40 -24.66
C SER A 41 4.39 -26.98 -23.28
N ASN A 42 5.31 -26.34 -22.56
CA ASN A 42 5.83 -26.78 -21.27
C ASN A 42 5.45 -25.85 -20.11
N LYS A 43 4.29 -25.20 -20.22
CA LYS A 43 3.79 -24.20 -19.27
C LYS A 43 2.85 -24.85 -18.27
N ILE A 44 3.37 -25.20 -17.10
CA ILE A 44 2.64 -25.87 -16.02
C ILE A 44 2.06 -24.80 -15.08
N LYS A 45 0.81 -24.97 -14.65
CA LYS A 45 0.21 -24.10 -13.62
C LYS A 45 0.76 -24.47 -12.24
N MET A 46 1.33 -23.48 -11.57
CA MET A 46 1.87 -23.59 -10.22
C MET A 46 0.75 -23.96 -9.22
N PRO A 47 0.84 -25.10 -8.52
CA PRO A 47 -0.08 -25.42 -7.43
C PRO A 47 0.10 -24.47 -6.25
N ASN A 48 -0.93 -24.35 -5.41
CA ASN A 48 -0.76 -23.68 -4.12
C ASN A 48 -0.08 -24.63 -3.13
N LEU A 49 1.12 -24.27 -2.70
CA LEU A 49 1.94 -25.05 -1.76
C LEU A 49 2.18 -24.29 -0.45
N ILE A 50 1.50 -23.15 -0.25
CA ILE A 50 1.56 -22.38 0.99
C ILE A 50 0.80 -23.16 2.08
N ASP A 51 1.31 -23.12 3.31
CA ASP A 51 0.76 -23.84 4.46
C ASP A 51 0.77 -25.37 4.29
N VAL A 52 1.71 -25.87 3.48
CA VAL A 52 1.99 -27.30 3.33
C VAL A 52 3.36 -27.61 3.92
N SER A 53 3.54 -28.82 4.46
CA SER A 53 4.86 -29.29 4.88
C SER A 53 5.83 -29.27 3.69
N VAL A 54 7.11 -29.01 3.92
CA VAL A 54 8.12 -28.99 2.83
C VAL A 54 8.15 -30.31 2.07
N GLU A 55 8.02 -31.42 2.78
CA GLU A 55 8.04 -32.76 2.21
C GLU A 55 6.84 -33.00 1.29
N ASP A 56 5.64 -32.65 1.75
CA ASP A 56 4.43 -32.84 0.93
C ASP A 56 4.37 -31.84 -0.21
N ALA A 57 4.87 -30.62 0.00
CA ALA A 57 5.00 -29.62 -1.06
C ALA A 57 5.88 -30.13 -2.21
N ILE A 58 7.02 -30.76 -1.88
CA ILE A 58 7.90 -31.40 -2.87
C ILE A 58 7.17 -32.55 -3.58
N LYS A 59 6.49 -33.43 -2.84
CA LYS A 59 5.71 -34.54 -3.45
C LYS A 59 4.63 -34.02 -4.41
N ILE A 60 3.91 -32.97 -4.03
CA ILE A 60 2.85 -32.37 -4.86
C ILE A 60 3.47 -31.71 -6.10
N ALA A 61 4.59 -31.02 -5.95
CA ALA A 61 5.33 -30.42 -7.06
C ALA A 61 5.79 -31.49 -8.06
N SER A 62 6.40 -32.59 -7.58
CA SER A 62 6.88 -33.67 -8.44
C SER A 62 5.76 -34.37 -9.21
N LYS A 63 4.55 -34.51 -8.62
CA LYS A 63 3.36 -35.01 -9.34
C LYS A 63 2.91 -34.12 -10.51
N LYS A 64 3.36 -32.87 -10.53
CA LYS A 64 3.10 -31.89 -11.58
C LYS A 64 4.32 -31.65 -12.46
N GLU A 65 5.32 -32.53 -12.42
CA GLU A 65 6.57 -32.37 -13.18
C GLU A 65 7.29 -31.06 -12.82
N LEU A 66 7.18 -30.62 -11.56
CA LEU A 66 7.88 -29.46 -11.03
C LEU A 66 8.96 -29.89 -10.02
N HIS A 67 10.10 -29.22 -10.09
CA HIS A 67 11.22 -29.44 -9.19
C HIS A 67 11.26 -28.39 -8.08
N GLY A 68 10.97 -28.82 -6.85
CA GLY A 68 10.98 -27.97 -5.66
C GLY A 68 12.34 -27.89 -4.98
N VAL A 69 12.87 -26.68 -4.86
CA VAL A 69 14.10 -26.38 -4.09
C VAL A 69 13.71 -25.72 -2.77
N LYS A 70 14.15 -26.31 -1.66
CA LYS A 70 13.93 -25.80 -0.30
C LYS A 70 14.91 -24.67 0.04
N ILE A 71 14.38 -23.53 0.48
CA ILE A 71 15.14 -22.33 0.84
C ILE A 71 14.67 -21.82 2.21
N LEU A 72 15.59 -21.41 3.08
CA LEU A 72 15.22 -20.79 4.35
C LEU A 72 14.49 -19.46 4.11
N ALA A 73 13.34 -19.28 4.75
CA ALA A 73 12.60 -18.03 4.70
C ALA A 73 13.32 -16.93 5.49
N THR A 74 13.25 -15.69 4.99
CA THR A 74 13.67 -14.51 5.77
C THR A 74 12.74 -14.35 6.99
N PRO A 75 13.26 -14.13 8.21
CA PRO A 75 12.45 -13.92 9.39
C PRO A 75 11.48 -12.74 9.24
N LYS A 76 10.25 -12.90 9.71
CA LYS A 76 9.22 -11.85 9.71
C LYS A 76 8.34 -11.99 10.94
N SER A 77 7.86 -10.87 11.51
CA SER A 77 6.98 -10.90 12.69
C SER A 77 5.72 -11.76 12.49
N SER A 78 5.23 -11.84 11.24
CA SER A 78 4.10 -12.71 10.85
C SER A 78 4.35 -14.20 11.07
N TYR A 79 5.61 -14.65 11.09
CA TYR A 79 5.96 -16.08 11.18
C TYR A 79 6.13 -16.57 12.63
N ALA A 80 6.06 -15.69 13.63
CA ALA A 80 6.30 -16.02 15.04
C ALA A 80 5.40 -17.14 15.61
N ASN A 81 4.20 -17.30 15.04
CA ASN A 81 3.19 -18.27 15.48
C ASN A 81 3.03 -19.45 14.52
N LEU A 82 3.86 -19.55 13.48
CA LEU A 82 3.77 -20.61 12.47
C LEU A 82 4.58 -21.83 12.90
N SER A 83 4.25 -22.98 12.31
CA SER A 83 4.93 -24.24 12.57
C SER A 83 6.20 -24.38 11.73
N LYS A 84 7.19 -25.11 12.26
CA LYS A 84 8.43 -25.45 11.54
C LYS A 84 8.16 -26.35 10.33
N ASN A 85 9.10 -26.37 9.40
CA ASN A 85 9.06 -27.18 8.17
C ASN A 85 7.81 -26.94 7.31
N MET A 86 7.19 -25.76 7.44
CA MET A 86 6.06 -25.32 6.63
C MET A 86 6.52 -24.35 5.57
N VAL A 87 5.96 -24.47 4.37
CA VAL A 87 6.18 -23.54 3.26
C VAL A 87 5.33 -22.29 3.50
N VAL A 88 5.99 -21.14 3.65
CA VAL A 88 5.35 -19.84 3.88
C VAL A 88 5.27 -18.99 2.63
N TYR A 89 6.12 -19.28 1.64
CA TYR A 89 6.16 -18.56 0.39
C TYR A 89 6.73 -19.43 -0.72
N THR A 90 6.28 -19.18 -1.94
CA THR A 90 6.81 -19.82 -3.14
C THR A 90 7.22 -18.78 -4.16
N ASP A 91 8.30 -19.06 -4.90
CA ASP A 91 8.69 -18.31 -6.09
C ASP A 91 8.83 -19.29 -7.27
N PRO A 92 7.98 -19.19 -8.31
CA PRO A 92 6.95 -18.18 -8.54
C PRO A 92 5.74 -18.23 -7.57
N LYS A 93 4.85 -17.25 -7.64
CA LYS A 93 3.59 -17.25 -6.84
C LYS A 93 2.62 -18.34 -7.31
N PRO A 94 1.72 -18.83 -6.44
CA PRO A 94 0.66 -19.76 -6.83
C PRO A 94 -0.15 -19.24 -8.03
N ASN A 95 -0.69 -20.16 -8.83
CA ASN A 95 -1.46 -19.87 -10.05
C ASN A 95 -0.68 -19.16 -11.18
N LYS A 96 0.62 -18.92 -11.02
CA LYS A 96 1.48 -18.50 -12.13
C LYS A 96 1.86 -19.71 -12.98
N THR A 97 2.18 -19.42 -14.23
CA THR A 97 2.68 -20.43 -15.15
C THR A 97 4.18 -20.53 -15.01
N VAL A 98 4.68 -21.73 -14.74
CA VAL A 98 6.09 -22.03 -14.54
C VAL A 98 6.52 -23.14 -15.49
N LYS A 99 7.80 -23.15 -15.83
CA LYS A 99 8.36 -24.18 -16.71
C LYS A 99 8.77 -25.43 -15.95
N ASP A 100 9.47 -25.28 -14.82
CA ASP A 100 10.08 -26.43 -14.15
C ASP A 100 10.46 -26.19 -12.68
N LEU A 101 11.30 -25.18 -12.41
CA LEU A 101 11.88 -24.96 -11.08
C LEU A 101 11.01 -24.06 -10.19
N ILE A 102 10.82 -24.47 -8.94
CA ILE A 102 10.11 -23.69 -7.92
C ILE A 102 10.95 -23.59 -6.66
N LYS A 103 10.96 -22.40 -6.04
CA LYS A 103 11.58 -22.16 -4.75
C LYS A 103 10.53 -22.25 -3.66
N LEU A 104 10.77 -23.09 -2.66
CA LEU A 104 9.91 -23.32 -1.51
C LEU A 104 10.59 -22.69 -0.29
N TYR A 105 10.07 -21.56 0.16
CA TYR A 105 10.59 -20.89 1.34
C TYR A 105 9.95 -21.47 2.59
N TYR A 106 10.76 -22.02 3.48
CA TYR A 106 10.30 -22.73 4.67
C TYR A 106 10.83 -22.14 5.96
N LEU A 107 10.14 -22.48 7.05
CA LEU A 107 10.52 -22.07 8.40
C LEU A 107 11.34 -23.14 9.09
N ASP A 108 12.48 -22.72 9.63
CA ASP A 108 13.29 -23.50 10.56
C ASP A 108 13.18 -22.91 11.97
N ASP A 109 13.62 -23.65 12.98
CA ASP A 109 13.52 -23.27 14.39
C ASP A 109 14.20 -21.90 14.64
N LYS A 110 15.38 -21.66 14.03
CA LYS A 110 16.09 -20.38 14.10
C LYS A 110 15.29 -19.21 13.51
N VAL A 111 14.62 -19.44 12.38
CA VAL A 111 13.82 -18.41 11.70
C VAL A 111 12.60 -18.05 12.55
N ILE A 112 11.98 -19.06 13.18
CA ILE A 112 10.83 -18.86 14.08
C ILE A 112 11.24 -18.07 15.31
N GLU A 113 12.37 -18.39 15.93
CA GLU A 113 12.89 -17.66 17.09
C GLU A 113 13.17 -16.19 16.75
N GLN A 114 13.88 -15.93 15.64
CA GLN A 114 14.10 -14.57 15.16
C GLN A 114 12.79 -13.83 14.87
N SER A 115 11.81 -14.54 14.30
CA SER A 115 10.48 -13.98 14.01
C SER A 115 9.71 -13.62 15.29
N LYS A 116 9.87 -14.39 16.38
CA LYS A 116 9.29 -14.08 17.70
C LYS A 116 9.92 -12.83 18.31
N SER A 117 11.24 -12.68 18.22
CA SER A 117 11.92 -11.46 18.68
C SER A 117 11.43 -10.22 17.94
N LEU A 118 11.33 -10.29 16.60
CA LEU A 118 10.79 -9.20 15.78
C LEU A 118 9.35 -8.83 16.18
N LYS A 119 8.51 -9.84 16.48
CA LYS A 119 7.14 -9.60 16.94
C LYS A 119 7.09 -8.93 18.31
N GLN A 120 8.00 -9.28 19.22
CA GLN A 120 8.08 -8.63 20.53
C GLN A 120 8.50 -7.16 20.41
N GLU A 121 9.51 -6.87 19.59
CA GLU A 121 9.96 -5.50 19.31
C GLU A 121 8.84 -4.65 18.72
N GLU A 122 8.08 -5.20 17.76
CA GLU A 122 6.94 -4.51 17.16
C GLU A 122 5.84 -4.19 18.19
N LEU A 123 5.55 -5.12 19.10
CA LEU A 123 4.59 -4.92 20.18
C LEU A 123 5.05 -3.86 21.20
N LEU A 124 6.33 -3.82 21.53
CA LEU A 124 6.90 -2.80 22.41
C LEU A 124 6.82 -1.42 21.75
N ALA A 125 7.26 -1.31 20.50
CA ALA A 125 7.17 -0.05 19.74
C ALA A 125 5.72 0.42 19.55
N ALA A 126 4.76 -0.49 19.41
CA ALA A 126 3.34 -0.15 19.35
C ALA A 126 2.83 0.44 20.68
N LYS A 127 3.21 -0.14 21.83
CA LYS A 127 2.85 0.38 23.15
C LYS A 127 3.41 1.78 23.39
N GLU A 128 4.69 2.00 23.09
CA GLU A 128 5.32 3.33 23.23
C GLU A 128 4.65 4.38 22.34
N ARG A 129 4.26 4.00 21.12
CA ARG A 129 3.49 4.89 20.23
C ARG A 129 2.12 5.23 20.81
N GLU A 130 1.41 4.28 21.42
CA GLU A 130 0.13 4.56 22.05
C GLU A 130 0.28 5.43 23.31
N GLU A 131 1.28 5.17 24.14
CA GLU A 131 1.58 5.99 25.32
C GLU A 131 1.95 7.42 24.94
N SER A 132 2.77 7.62 23.90
CA SER A 132 3.12 8.96 23.42
C SER A 132 1.92 9.71 22.84
N LYS A 133 0.97 9.01 22.17
CA LYS A 133 -0.29 9.61 21.73
C LYS A 133 -1.18 10.00 22.91
N GLN A 134 -1.23 9.18 23.96
CA GLN A 134 -2.01 9.47 25.16
C GLN A 134 -1.46 10.68 25.91
N LYS A 135 -0.14 10.74 26.13
CA LYS A 135 0.53 11.90 26.75
C LYS A 135 0.26 13.18 25.97
N LYS A 136 0.39 13.16 24.64
CA LYS A 136 0.05 14.32 23.78
C LYS A 136 -1.40 14.78 23.94
N LYS A 137 -2.36 13.85 24.01
CA LYS A 137 -3.78 14.17 24.24
C LYS A 137 -4.02 14.73 25.65
N GLU A 138 -3.33 14.19 26.64
CA GLU A 138 -3.44 14.64 28.03
C GLU A 138 -2.85 16.04 28.21
N ASP A 139 -1.63 16.28 27.69
CA ASP A 139 -1.00 17.60 27.67
C ASP A 139 -1.87 18.63 26.95
N GLN A 140 -2.50 18.24 25.83
CA GLN A 140 -3.43 19.10 25.11
C GLN A 140 -4.68 19.42 25.94
N LYS A 141 -5.27 18.43 26.63
CA LYS A 141 -6.40 18.65 27.56
C LYS A 141 -6.02 19.55 28.73
N VAL A 142 -4.84 19.37 29.31
CA VAL A 142 -4.32 20.19 30.42
C VAL A 142 -4.09 21.62 29.95
N ALA A 143 -3.50 21.82 28.76
CA ALA A 143 -3.32 23.14 28.17
C ALA A 143 -4.66 23.84 27.88
N MET A 144 -5.65 23.11 27.35
CA MET A 144 -7.00 23.63 27.12
C MET A 144 -7.67 24.06 28.43
N LYS A 145 -7.60 23.23 29.49
CA LYS A 145 -8.14 23.61 30.82
C LYS A 145 -7.50 24.89 31.34
N LYS A 146 -6.17 25.00 31.31
CA LYS A 146 -5.45 26.21 31.73
C LYS A 146 -5.88 27.46 30.94
N ASN A 147 -6.12 27.33 29.64
CA ASN A 147 -6.57 28.45 28.81
C ASN A 147 -8.03 28.85 29.10
N VAL A 148 -8.91 27.89 29.35
CA VAL A 148 -10.30 28.13 29.78
C VAL A 148 -10.34 28.82 31.15
N ASP A 149 -9.48 28.42 32.08
CA ASP A 149 -9.45 29.03 33.42
C ASP A 149 -8.92 30.48 33.36
N LYS A 150 -7.89 30.73 32.54
CA LYS A 150 -7.40 32.09 32.27
C LYS A 150 -8.49 32.98 31.66
N SER A 151 -9.24 32.50 30.67
CA SER A 151 -10.29 33.29 30.03
C SER A 151 -11.44 33.60 30.98
N LYS A 152 -11.86 32.64 31.82
CA LYS A 152 -12.86 32.87 32.88
C LYS A 152 -12.43 33.96 33.86
N ASN A 153 -11.18 33.96 34.30
CA ASN A 153 -10.64 34.99 35.20
C ASN A 153 -10.59 36.38 34.54
N ILE A 154 -10.25 36.46 33.25
CA ILE A 154 -10.24 37.72 32.50
C ILE A 154 -11.67 38.26 32.34
N PHE A 155 -12.65 37.40 32.03
CA PHE A 155 -14.04 37.81 31.94
C PHE A 155 -14.60 38.31 33.28
N GLN A 156 -14.34 37.60 34.38
CA GLN A 156 -14.81 38.04 35.71
C GLN A 156 -14.18 39.38 36.15
N THR A 157 -12.88 39.57 35.89
CA THR A 157 -12.19 40.83 36.23
C THR A 157 -12.66 41.99 35.34
N GLY A 158 -12.93 41.73 34.05
CA GLY A 158 -13.55 42.70 33.14
C GLY A 158 -14.94 43.14 33.59
N ILE A 159 -15.82 42.18 33.92
CA ILE A 159 -17.18 42.47 34.40
C ILE A 159 -17.15 43.26 35.72
N LYS A 160 -16.26 42.90 36.66
CA LYS A 160 -16.08 43.65 37.92
C LYS A 160 -15.63 45.10 37.65
N LYS A 161 -14.67 45.32 36.75
CA LYS A 161 -14.21 46.67 36.39
C LYS A 161 -15.33 47.51 35.81
N VAL A 162 -16.10 46.99 34.84
CA VAL A 162 -17.22 47.71 34.21
C VAL A 162 -18.32 48.06 35.22
N ASN A 163 -18.64 47.14 36.14
CA ASN A 163 -19.63 47.42 37.19
C ASN A 163 -19.15 48.48 38.19
N THR A 164 -17.85 48.55 38.50
CA THR A 164 -17.30 49.61 39.36
C THR A 164 -17.26 50.98 38.69
N THR A 165 -16.92 51.07 37.40
CA THR A 165 -16.97 52.35 36.66
C THR A 165 -18.40 52.82 36.39
N GLY A 166 -19.34 51.91 36.14
CA GLY A 166 -20.76 52.24 36.02
C GLY A 166 -21.35 52.80 37.34
N LYS A 167 -20.97 52.22 38.49
CA LYS A 167 -21.33 52.74 39.81
C LYS A 167 -20.66 54.09 40.13
N SER A 168 -19.41 54.32 39.72
CA SER A 168 -18.75 55.61 39.95
C SER A 168 -19.38 56.72 39.08
N MET A 169 -19.65 56.48 37.80
CA MET A 169 -20.29 57.46 36.90
C MET A 169 -21.70 57.82 37.35
N THR A 170 -22.51 56.86 37.79
CA THR A 170 -23.86 57.14 38.32
C THR A 170 -23.82 57.92 39.63
N SER A 171 -22.79 57.72 40.47
CA SER A 171 -22.59 58.53 41.68
C SER A 171 -22.15 59.98 41.37
N VAL A 172 -21.33 60.19 40.33
CA VAL A 172 -20.88 61.52 39.87
C VAL A 172 -22.03 62.29 39.24
N LEU A 173 -22.86 61.63 38.42
CA LEU A 173 -24.08 62.22 37.84
C LEU A 173 -25.11 62.62 38.93
N LYS A 174 -25.29 61.81 39.97
CA LYS A 174 -26.18 62.16 41.11
C LYS A 174 -25.64 63.31 41.96
N LYS A 175 -24.31 63.44 42.15
CA LYS A 175 -23.71 64.58 42.87
C LYS A 175 -23.80 65.89 42.09
N ASN A 176 -23.68 65.85 40.76
CA ASN A 176 -23.76 67.06 39.93
C ASN A 176 -25.20 67.59 39.77
N ASN A 177 -26.21 66.72 39.76
CA ASN A 177 -27.62 67.15 39.74
C ASN A 177 -28.13 67.70 41.08
N LYS A 178 -27.44 67.43 42.20
CA LYS A 178 -27.80 67.98 43.52
C LYS A 178 -27.24 69.38 43.79
N LYS A 179 -26.29 69.87 42.97
CA LYS A 179 -25.69 71.22 43.07
C LYS A 179 -26.38 72.27 42.17
N LYS A 180 -27.41 71.88 41.40
CA LYS A 180 -28.15 72.75 40.47
C LYS A 180 -29.59 73.05 40.91
N LYS A 181 -29.93 72.82 42.17
CA LYS A 181 -31.20 73.26 42.77
C LYS A 181 -30.92 74.23 43.90
#